data_AF-A0A3C2AIL2-F1
#
_entry.id   AF-A0A3C2AIL2-F1
#
_cell.length_a   1.000
_cell.length_b   1.000
_cell.length_c   1.000
_cell.angle_alpha   90.00
_cell.angle_beta   90.00
_cell.angle_gamma   90.00
#
_symmetry.space_group_name_H-M   'P 1'
#
loop_
_entity.id
_entity.type
_entity.pdbx_description
1 polymer ?
#
loop_
_entity_poly.entity_id
_entity_poly.type
_entity_poly.pdbx_seq_one_letter_code
_entity_poly.pdbx_strand_id
1 'polypeptide(L)' 'MGRAFEYRKAAKEKRWGKMSRIFPKLGKAITMAAKEGGGDPAMNASLRTAIANAKGQNMPKDNID' A
#
# COMPACT_ATOMS: atom_id res chain seq x y z
N MET A 1 0.76 -15.85 -27.90
CA MET A 1 -0.06 -15.86 -26.65
C MET A 1 -1.52 -15.78 -27.04
N GLY A 2 -2.40 -16.65 -26.50
CA GLY A 2 -3.84 -16.63 -26.83
C GLY A 2 -4.60 -15.51 -26.12
N ARG A 3 -5.84 -15.20 -26.54
CA ARG A 3 -6.68 -14.13 -25.93
C ARG A 3 -6.74 -14.21 -24.39
N ALA A 4 -6.85 -15.41 -23.82
CA ALA A 4 -6.90 -15.61 -22.38
C ALA A 4 -5.65 -15.09 -21.64
N PHE A 5 -4.48 -15.12 -22.28
CA PHE A 5 -3.26 -14.53 -21.73
C PHE A 5 -3.32 -13.00 -21.77
N GLU A 6 -3.73 -12.41 -22.89
CA GLU A 6 -3.83 -10.95 -23.05
C GLU A 6 -4.81 -10.33 -22.03
N TYR A 7 -5.96 -10.96 -21.78
CA TYR A 7 -6.90 -10.51 -20.75
C TYR A 7 -6.30 -10.54 -19.34
N ARG A 8 -5.55 -11.60 -19.00
CA ARG A 8 -4.87 -11.69 -17.69
C ARG A 8 -3.76 -10.65 -17.59
N LYS A 9 -2.99 -10.43 -18.65
CA LYS A 9 -1.93 -9.42 -18.72
C LYS A 9 -2.52 -8.02 -18.51
N ALA A 10 -3.54 -7.65 -19.27
CA ALA A 10 -4.20 -6.35 -19.15
C ALA A 10 -4.80 -6.11 -17.75
N ALA A 11 -5.41 -7.14 -17.14
CA ALA A 11 -5.91 -7.04 -15.77
C ALA A 11 -4.78 -6.81 -14.76
N LYS A 12 -3.63 -7.47 -14.95
CA LYS A 12 -2.45 -7.33 -14.10
C LYS A 12 -1.82 -5.94 -14.21
N GLU A 13 -1.64 -5.45 -15.44
CA GLU A 13 -1.12 -4.11 -15.72
C GLU A 13 -2.03 -3.03 -15.13
N LYS A 14 -3.35 -3.16 -15.29
CA LYS A 14 -4.31 -2.23 -14.68
C LYS A 14 -4.23 -2.23 -13.15
N ARG A 15 -4.03 -3.39 -12.53
CA ARG A 15 -3.82 -3.49 -11.07
C ARG A 15 -2.52 -2.78 -10.69
N TRP A 16 -1.40 -3.10 -11.34
CA TRP A 16 -0.10 -2.49 -11.04
C TRP A 16 -0.08 -0.97 -11.25
N GLY A 17 -0.73 -0.46 -12.30
CA GLY A 17 -0.87 0.98 -12.54
C GLY A 17 -1.68 1.70 -11.45
N LYS A 18 -2.61 1.02 -10.77
CA LYS A 18 -3.27 1.57 -9.58
C LYS A 18 -2.34 1.55 -8.37
N MET A 19 -1.64 0.43 -8.15
CA MET A 19 -0.74 0.27 -7.00
C MET A 19 0.41 1.27 -7.02
N SER A 20 1.01 1.54 -8.18
CA SER A 20 2.11 2.50 -8.32
C SER A 20 1.74 3.92 -7.89
N ARG A 21 0.46 4.29 -7.96
CA ARG A 21 -0.03 5.62 -7.53
C ARG A 21 -0.47 5.66 -6.06
N ILE A 22 -0.88 4.52 -5.53
CA ILE A 22 -1.42 4.39 -4.17
C ILE A 22 -0.30 4.14 -3.15
N PHE A 23 0.66 3.27 -3.46
CA PHE A 23 1.74 2.89 -2.55
C PHE A 23 2.60 4.06 -2.08
N PRO A 24 3.05 5.00 -2.95
CA PRO A 24 3.84 6.15 -2.47
C PRO A 24 3.06 7.04 -1.51
N LYS A 25 1.75 7.19 -1.70
CA LYS A 25 0.89 8.00 -0.83
C LYS A 25 0.72 7.36 0.55
N LEU A 26 0.50 6.04 0.57
CA LEU A 26 0.41 5.27 1.81
C LEU A 26 1.73 5.24 2.57
N GLY A 27 2.84 5.00 1.86
CA GLY A 27 4.18 5.05 2.45
C GLY A 27 4.45 6.40 3.11
N LYS A 28 4.20 7.51 2.39
CA LYS A 28 4.35 8.86 2.95
C LYS A 28 3.45 9.08 4.18
N ALA A 29 2.21 8.60 4.15
CA ALA A 29 1.29 8.71 5.29
C ALA A 29 1.79 7.93 6.52
N ILE A 30 2.31 6.71 6.32
CA ILE A 30 2.92 5.90 7.40
C ILE A 30 4.14 6.62 7.96
N THR A 31 5.05 7.10 7.10
CA THR A 31 6.27 7.79 7.56
C THR A 31 5.98 9.09 8.31
N MET A 32 4.99 9.86 7.87
CA MET A 32 4.57 11.09 8.57
C MET A 32 3.93 10.75 9.92
N ALA A 33 3.01 9.78 9.96
CA ALA A 33 2.38 9.35 11.20
C ALA A 33 3.41 8.83 12.20
N ALA A 34 4.39 8.04 11.75
CA ALA A 34 5.47 7.53 12.60
C ALA A 34 6.38 8.66 13.12
N LYS A 35 6.61 9.71 12.33
CA LYS A 35 7.36 10.90 12.77
C LYS A 35 6.60 11.73 13.81
N GLU A 36 5.28 11.87 13.67
CA GLU A 36 4.47 12.72 14.55
C GLU A 36 4.15 12.07 15.90
N GLY A 37 3.85 10.77 15.91
CA GLY A 37 3.37 10.07 17.12
C GLY A 37 4.23 8.89 17.56
N GLY A 38 5.45 8.76 17.03
CA GLY A 38 6.34 7.65 17.30
C GLY A 38 6.03 6.40 16.47
N GLY A 39 7.00 5.48 16.41
CA GLY A 39 6.96 4.27 15.58
C GLY A 39 6.06 3.15 16.12
N ASP A 40 5.36 3.34 17.24
CA ASP A 40 4.52 2.31 17.83
C ASP A 40 3.03 2.47 17.40
N PRO A 41 2.49 1.53 16.60
CA PRO A 41 1.08 1.57 16.19
C PRO A 41 0.10 1.41 17.35
N ALA A 42 0.54 0.88 18.50
CA ALA A 42 -0.29 0.74 19.69
C ALA A 42 -0.54 2.09 20.37
N MET A 43 0.43 3.01 20.32
CA MET A 43 0.34 4.34 20.94
C MET A 43 -0.13 5.42 19.96
N ASN A 44 -0.11 5.15 18.65
CA ASN A 44 -0.48 6.11 17.61
C ASN A 44 -1.64 5.62 16.73
N ALA A 45 -2.83 6.24 16.93
CA ALA A 45 -4.04 5.92 16.17
C ALA A 45 -3.92 6.24 14.66
N SER A 46 -3.18 7.30 14.32
CA SER A 46 -2.93 7.69 12.92
C SER A 46 -2.06 6.64 12.21
N LEU A 47 -1.00 6.16 12.88
CA LEU A 47 -0.13 5.11 12.35
C LEU A 47 -0.89 3.80 12.17
N ARG A 48 -1.72 3.40 13.14
CA ARG A 48 -2.56 2.20 13.05
C ARG A 48 -3.49 2.23 11.84
N THR A 49 -4.13 3.38 11.61
CA THR A 49 -5.05 3.58 10.48
C THR A 49 -4.31 3.58 9.15
N ALA A 50 -3.13 4.21 9.09
CA ALA A 50 -2.28 4.20 7.90
C ALA A 50 -1.83 2.78 7.53
N ILE A 51 -1.42 1.98 8.52
CA ILE A 51 -1.05 0.57 8.35
C ILE A 51 -2.26 -0.27 7.90
N ALA A 52 -3.43 -0.07 8.49
CA ALA A 52 -4.66 -0.77 8.09
C ALA A 52 -5.04 -0.46 6.63
N ASN A 53 -4.93 0.81 6.22
CA ASN A 53 -5.16 1.24 4.84
C ASN A 53 -4.14 0.61 3.88
N ALA A 54 -2.87 0.49 4.28
CA ALA A 54 -1.84 -0.17 3.48
C ALA A 54 -2.08 -1.66 3.31
N LYS A 55 -2.48 -2.35 4.39
CA LYS A 55 -2.88 -3.76 4.35
C LYS A 55 -4.12 -3.98 3.46
N GLY A 56 -5.12 -3.10 3.55
CA GLY A 56 -6.31 -3.16 2.70
C GLY A 56 -6.01 -2.99 1.20
N GLN A 57 -4.90 -2.32 0.88
CA GLN A 57 -4.40 -2.20 -0.50
C GLN A 57 -3.40 -3.29 -0.89
N ASN A 58 -3.26 -4.38 -0.13
CA ASN A 58 -2.28 -5.45 -0.40
C ASN A 58 -0.84 -4.92 -0.58
N MET A 59 -0.47 -3.89 0.19
CA MET A 59 0.91 -3.42 0.25
C MET A 59 1.77 -4.50 0.95
N PRO A 60 2.93 -4.89 0.38
CA PRO A 60 3.84 -5.83 1.02
C PRO A 60 4.26 -5.36 2.41
N LYS A 61 4.41 -6.30 3.35
CA LYS A 61 4.77 -5.98 4.73
C LYS A 61 6.15 -5.33 4.82
N ASP A 62 7.08 -5.73 3.95
CA ASP A 62 8.41 -5.12 3.81
C ASP A 62 8.38 -3.62 3.47
N ASN A 63 7.26 -3.11 2.95
CA ASN A 63 7.09 -1.68 2.66
C ASN A 63 6.36 -0.91 3.78
N ILE A 64 5.97 -1.60 4.86
CA ILE A 64 5.17 -1.08 5.99
C ILE A 64 6.00 -1.05 7.28
N ASP A 65 6.89 -2.03 7.48
CA ASP A 65 7.82 -2.11 8.62
C ASP A 65 8.89 -1.00 8.60
#